data_AF-A0AAV2AIK6-F1
#
_entry.id   AF-A0AAV2AIK6-F1
#
_cell.length_a   1.000
_cell.length_b   1.000
_cell.length_c   1.000
_cell.angle_alpha   90.00
_cell.angle_beta   90.00
_cell.angle_gamma   90.00
#
_symmetry.space_group_name_H-M   'P 1'
#
loop_
_entity.id
_entity.type
_entity.pdbx_description
1 polymer ?
#
loop_
_entity_poly.entity_id
_entity_poly.type
_entity_poly.pdbx_seq_one_letter_code
_entity_poly.pdbx_strand_id
1 'polypeptide(L)'
;MKVKSKMVTDIKSLVLAKAKIYARNKPVSVADEDDSENDTKNVPKVSEAEKERKREKMRLKRQKKREARTKSLKKDTDEAKNAAINYLHEWVSSRESWCFKKKQQCWLLKNIFDTDSISDSDFEILLNYIIDLKGAAKSRLIEECEKVVKLQEEKLEKSASDEDVSNATFERARSLLQILF
;
A
#
# COMPACT_ATOMS: atom_id res chain seq x y z
N MET A 1 -29.11 28.87 -17.04
CA MET A 1 -29.00 27.40 -17.16
C MET A 1 -27.84 26.93 -16.28
N LYS A 2 -28.10 26.21 -15.19
CA LYS A 2 -27.07 25.76 -14.23
C LYS A 2 -26.82 24.26 -14.44
N VAL A 3 -25.62 23.90 -14.89
CA VAL A 3 -25.25 22.53 -15.24
C VAL A 3 -24.78 21.80 -13.98
N LYS A 4 -25.59 20.81 -13.58
CA LYS A 4 -25.33 19.56 -12.87
C LYS A 4 -24.07 19.48 -11.97
N SER A 5 -24.34 19.53 -10.67
CA SER A 5 -23.45 19.08 -9.59
C SER A 5 -23.65 17.58 -9.30
N LYS A 6 -22.58 16.94 -8.82
CA LYS A 6 -22.47 15.60 -8.18
C LYS A 6 -22.21 14.41 -9.11
N MET A 7 -20.92 14.14 -9.35
CA MET A 7 -20.40 12.77 -9.43
C MET A 7 -19.13 12.69 -8.58
N VAL A 8 -19.31 12.55 -7.27
CA VAL A 8 -18.30 11.96 -6.40
C VAL A 8 -18.78 10.53 -6.16
N THR A 9 -18.31 9.62 -7.00
CA THR A 9 -18.61 8.20 -6.88
C THR A 9 -17.92 7.65 -5.65
N ASP A 10 -18.72 7.42 -4.61
CA ASP A 10 -18.33 6.85 -3.33
C ASP A 10 -17.68 5.47 -3.54
N ILE A 11 -16.38 5.38 -3.24
CA ILE A 11 -15.56 4.18 -3.36
C ILE A 11 -16.18 2.99 -2.58
N LYS A 12 -17.00 3.26 -1.55
CA LYS A 12 -17.71 2.24 -0.77
C LYS A 12 -18.78 1.51 -1.60
N SER A 13 -19.43 2.21 -2.55
CA SER A 13 -20.43 1.64 -3.47
C SER A 13 -19.80 0.61 -4.42
N LEU A 14 -18.59 0.89 -4.91
CA LEU A 14 -17.88 0.00 -5.84
C LEU A 14 -17.39 -1.29 -5.15
N VAL A 15 -16.98 -1.19 -3.87
CA VAL A 15 -16.56 -2.35 -3.07
C VAL A 15 -17.75 -3.27 -2.77
N LEU A 16 -18.92 -2.70 -2.46
CA LEU A 16 -20.14 -3.47 -2.22
C LEU A 16 -20.65 -4.16 -3.50
N ALA A 17 -20.52 -3.49 -4.66
CA ALA A 17 -20.86 -4.08 -5.96
C ALA A 17 -19.95 -5.27 -6.33
N LYS A 18 -18.64 -5.17 -6.06
CA LYS A 18 -17.69 -6.28 -6.29
C LYS A 18 -17.94 -7.48 -5.36
N ALA A 19 -18.32 -7.24 -4.11
CA ALA A 19 -18.65 -8.31 -3.16
C ALA A 19 -19.90 -9.11 -3.56
N LYS A 20 -20.92 -8.45 -4.13
CA LYS A 20 -22.14 -9.12 -4.64
C LYS A 20 -21.87 -10.00 -5.85
N ILE A 21 -20.96 -9.60 -6.73
CA ILE A 21 -20.59 -10.38 -7.93
C ILE A 21 -19.82 -11.65 -7.53
N TYR A 22 -18.92 -11.56 -6.55
CA TYR A 22 -18.16 -12.73 -6.06
C TYR A 22 -19.05 -13.76 -5.35
N ALA A 23 -20.12 -13.32 -4.66
CA ALA A 23 -21.07 -14.21 -4.00
C ALA A 23 -21.95 -15.01 -5.00
N ARG A 24 -22.17 -14.49 -6.22
CA ARG A 24 -23.02 -15.13 -7.23
C ARG A 24 -22.31 -16.16 -8.10
N ASN A 25 -20.97 -16.14 -8.16
CA ASN A 25 -20.16 -17.00 -9.02
C ASN A 25 -19.26 -17.98 -8.24
N LYS A 26 -19.61 -18.35 -7.01
CA LYS A 26 -18.88 -19.38 -6.26
C LYS A 26 -19.13 -20.76 -6.90
N PRO A 27 -18.11 -21.48 -7.39
CA PRO A 27 -18.29 -22.80 -7.97
C PRO A 27 -18.72 -23.80 -6.89
N VAL A 28 -19.83 -24.51 -7.14
CA VAL A 28 -20.37 -25.58 -6.31
C VAL A 28 -19.55 -26.83 -6.57
N SER A 29 -18.77 -27.26 -5.58
CA SER A 29 -18.18 -28.59 -5.54
C SER A 29 -19.25 -29.60 -5.15
N VAL A 30 -19.63 -30.44 -6.12
CA VAL A 30 -20.45 -31.64 -5.97
C VAL A 30 -19.65 -32.70 -5.20
N ALA A 31 -20.24 -33.26 -4.15
CA ALA A 31 -19.88 -34.54 -3.55
C ALA A 31 -21.05 -35.05 -2.70
N ASP A 32 -21.82 -35.94 -3.33
CA ASP A 32 -22.49 -37.16 -2.85
C ASP A 32 -23.35 -37.17 -1.57
N GLU A 33 -24.58 -37.64 -1.79
CA GLU A 33 -25.53 -38.16 -0.80
C GLU A 33 -25.05 -39.51 -0.24
N ASP A 34 -25.14 -39.71 1.09
CA ASP A 34 -25.47 -41.01 1.67
C ASP A 34 -26.17 -40.84 3.02
N ASP A 35 -27.12 -41.75 3.24
CA ASP A 35 -28.22 -41.82 4.19
C ASP A 35 -27.80 -42.48 5.52
N SER A 36 -28.39 -42.07 6.64
CA SER A 36 -28.71 -42.95 7.80
C SER A 36 -29.28 -42.15 8.97
N GLU A 37 -30.53 -42.46 9.30
CA GLU A 37 -31.29 -42.03 10.48
C GLU A 37 -30.74 -42.57 11.82
N ASN A 38 -30.76 -41.69 12.82
CA ASN A 38 -31.16 -41.90 14.22
C ASN A 38 -30.44 -42.95 15.09
N ASP A 39 -29.61 -42.49 16.05
CA ASP A 39 -29.66 -43.04 17.43
C ASP A 39 -29.10 -42.07 18.49
N THR A 40 -29.64 -42.25 19.67
CA THR A 40 -29.70 -41.55 20.93
C THR A 40 -28.39 -41.06 21.60
N LYS A 41 -28.57 -39.90 22.28
CA LYS A 41 -27.89 -39.45 23.52
C LYS A 41 -26.61 -40.18 23.95
N ASN A 42 -25.46 -39.56 23.69
CA ASN A 42 -24.40 -39.45 24.71
C ASN A 42 -23.48 -38.26 24.39
N VAL A 43 -23.67 -37.11 25.03
CA VAL A 43 -22.72 -36.00 24.95
C VAL A 43 -21.69 -36.19 26.07
N PRO A 44 -20.42 -36.53 25.78
CA PRO A 44 -19.40 -36.55 26.82
C PRO A 44 -19.26 -35.12 27.34
N LYS A 45 -19.36 -34.92 28.66
CA LYS A 45 -18.99 -33.65 29.31
C LYS A 45 -17.48 -33.45 29.11
N VAL A 46 -17.12 -32.88 27.97
CA VAL A 46 -15.74 -32.44 27.68
C VAL A 46 -15.34 -31.48 28.79
N SER A 47 -14.30 -31.85 29.55
CA SER A 47 -13.85 -31.07 30.70
C SER A 47 -13.53 -29.63 30.30
N GLU A 48 -13.75 -28.68 31.21
CA GLU A 48 -13.43 -27.27 31.03
C GLU A 48 -11.97 -27.10 30.51
N ALA A 49 -11.06 -27.91 31.06
CA ALA A 49 -9.65 -27.96 30.70
C ALA A 49 -9.38 -28.40 29.24
N GLU A 50 -10.14 -29.34 28.69
CA GLU A 50 -9.98 -29.77 27.31
C GLU A 50 -10.52 -28.73 26.32
N LYS A 51 -11.62 -28.05 26.69
CA LYS A 51 -12.12 -26.88 25.93
C LYS A 51 -11.11 -25.74 25.96
N GLU A 52 -10.47 -25.49 27.10
CA GLU A 52 -9.45 -24.46 27.24
C GLU A 52 -8.19 -24.76 26.41
N ARG A 53 -7.66 -25.99 26.47
CA ARG A 53 -6.55 -26.44 25.61
C ARG A 53 -6.87 -26.31 24.11
N LYS A 54 -8.11 -26.62 23.70
CA LYS A 54 -8.55 -26.44 22.31
C LYS A 54 -8.61 -24.96 21.92
N ARG A 55 -9.10 -24.08 22.81
CA ARG A 55 -9.12 -22.62 22.61
C ARG A 55 -7.72 -22.03 22.52
N GLU A 56 -6.80 -22.46 23.38
CA GLU A 56 -5.40 -22.03 23.37
C GLU A 56 -4.69 -22.47 22.09
N LYS A 57 -4.83 -23.74 21.68
CA LYS A 57 -4.29 -24.25 20.41
C LYS A 57 -4.81 -23.45 19.21
N MET A 58 -6.10 -23.10 19.20
CA MET A 58 -6.71 -22.26 18.17
C MET A 58 -6.15 -20.83 18.18
N ARG A 59 -5.93 -20.23 19.37
CA ARG A 59 -5.33 -18.92 19.54
C ARG A 59 -3.89 -18.89 19.01
N LEU A 60 -3.07 -19.89 19.36
CA LEU A 60 -1.70 -20.02 18.89
C LEU A 60 -1.63 -20.22 17.37
N LYS A 61 -2.52 -21.04 16.79
CA LYS A 61 -2.62 -21.22 15.33
C LYS A 61 -3.00 -19.92 14.62
N ARG A 62 -3.94 -19.14 15.19
CA ARG A 62 -4.34 -17.82 14.66
C ARG A 62 -3.20 -16.81 14.76
N GLN A 63 -2.45 -16.81 15.85
CA GLN A 63 -1.27 -15.97 16.03
C GLN A 63 -0.19 -16.31 15.00
N LYS A 64 0.19 -17.58 14.85
CA LYS A 64 1.16 -18.03 13.84
C LYS A 64 0.73 -17.64 12.41
N LYS A 65 -0.57 -17.76 12.08
CA LYS A 65 -1.10 -17.33 10.77
C LYS A 65 -0.98 -15.81 10.57
N ARG A 66 -1.21 -15.01 11.62
CA ARG A 66 -1.08 -13.54 11.57
C ARG A 66 0.39 -13.13 11.39
N GLU A 67 1.30 -13.77 12.11
CA GLU A 67 2.74 -13.53 12.01
C GLU A 67 3.27 -13.91 10.63
N ALA A 68 2.89 -15.07 10.09
CA ALA A 68 3.27 -15.50 8.75
C ALA A 68 2.79 -14.51 7.67
N ARG A 69 1.53 -14.04 7.77
CA ARG A 69 0.99 -13.02 6.86
C ARG A 69 1.72 -11.68 6.99
N THR A 70 2.10 -11.28 8.20
CA THR A 70 2.83 -10.02 8.39
C THR A 70 4.23 -10.12 7.80
N LYS A 71 4.91 -11.26 7.97
CA LYS A 71 6.23 -11.52 7.37
C LYS A 71 6.17 -11.55 5.85
N SER A 72 5.14 -12.19 5.26
CA SER A 72 4.99 -12.20 3.79
C SER A 72 4.76 -10.79 3.25
N LEU A 73 3.91 -10.00 3.89
CA LEU A 73 3.66 -8.61 3.48
C LEU A 73 4.94 -7.75 3.55
N LYS A 74 5.74 -7.90 4.60
CA LYS A 74 7.03 -7.20 4.72
C LYS A 74 8.02 -7.62 3.62
N LYS A 75 8.11 -8.92 3.35
CA LYS A 75 8.94 -9.43 2.26
C LYS A 75 8.51 -8.85 0.91
N ASP A 76 7.22 -8.84 0.63
CA ASP A 76 6.69 -8.28 -0.62
C ASP A 76 6.99 -6.77 -0.75
N THR A 77 6.97 -6.02 0.37
CA THR A 77 7.34 -4.59 0.36
C THR A 77 8.84 -4.38 0.15
N ASP A 78 9.68 -5.20 0.78
CA ASP A 78 11.14 -5.10 0.65
C ASP A 78 11.58 -5.49 -0.78
N GLU A 79 10.97 -6.51 -1.37
CA GLU A 79 11.19 -6.88 -2.77
C GLU A 79 10.78 -5.75 -3.73
N ALA A 80 9.66 -5.09 -3.46
CA ALA A 80 9.21 -3.95 -4.27
C ALA A 80 10.18 -2.76 -4.16
N LYS A 81 10.68 -2.47 -2.94
CA LYS A 81 11.71 -1.45 -2.70
C LYS A 81 12.98 -1.76 -3.48
N ASN A 82 13.55 -2.95 -3.28
CA ASN A 82 14.80 -3.34 -3.93
C ASN A 82 14.68 -3.33 -5.45
N ALA A 83 13.56 -3.81 -6.00
CA ALA A 83 13.32 -3.76 -7.44
C ALA A 83 13.24 -2.34 -8.01
N ALA A 84 12.71 -1.38 -7.23
CA ALA A 84 12.61 0.01 -7.64
C ALA A 84 13.96 0.75 -7.54
N ILE A 85 14.73 0.51 -6.48
CA ILE A 85 16.07 1.08 -6.30
C ILE A 85 17.03 0.52 -7.36
N ASN A 86 17.03 -0.79 -7.60
CA ASN A 86 17.84 -1.39 -8.67
C ASN A 86 17.49 -0.82 -10.04
N TYR A 87 16.21 -0.62 -10.33
CA TYR A 87 15.77 0.02 -11.57
C TYR A 87 16.30 1.45 -11.74
N LEU A 88 16.47 2.18 -10.63
CA LEU A 88 17.03 3.52 -10.63
C LEU A 88 18.55 3.49 -10.87
N HIS A 89 19.27 2.53 -10.28
CA HIS A 89 20.70 2.35 -10.59
C HIS A 89 20.94 1.84 -12.02
N GLU A 90 20.09 0.95 -12.54
CA GLU A 90 20.12 0.50 -13.94
C GLU A 90 19.96 1.69 -14.89
N TRP A 91 19.13 2.67 -14.55
CA TRP A 91 18.92 3.88 -15.34
C TRP A 91 20.18 4.74 -15.48
N VAL A 92 21.01 4.81 -14.42
CA VAL A 92 22.30 5.52 -14.44
C VAL A 92 23.38 4.70 -15.14
N SER A 93 23.53 3.43 -14.73
CA SER A 93 24.65 2.58 -15.15
C SER A 93 24.51 2.07 -16.59
N SER A 94 23.29 1.80 -17.03
CA SER A 94 23.03 1.08 -18.29
C SER A 94 21.91 1.75 -19.07
N ARG A 95 22.08 3.05 -19.38
CA ARG A 95 21.03 3.87 -20.01
C ARG A 95 20.57 3.34 -21.38
N GLU A 96 21.46 2.72 -22.14
CA GLU A 96 21.16 2.15 -23.47
C GLU A 96 20.28 0.89 -23.42
N SER A 97 20.53 0.02 -22.45
CA SER A 97 19.74 -1.22 -22.27
C SER A 97 18.56 -1.05 -21.31
N TRP A 98 18.35 0.18 -20.82
CA TRP A 98 17.30 0.45 -19.84
C TRP A 98 15.93 0.46 -20.51
N CYS A 99 15.03 -0.37 -19.98
CA CYS A 99 13.63 -0.38 -20.39
C CYS A 99 12.77 0.30 -19.33
N PHE A 100 11.79 1.08 -19.77
CA PHE A 100 10.83 1.71 -18.87
C PHE A 100 10.01 0.65 -18.11
N LYS A 101 10.11 0.63 -16.78
CA LYS A 101 9.35 -0.28 -15.91
C LYS A 101 8.34 0.52 -15.07
N LYS A 102 7.09 0.61 -15.55
CA LYS A 102 6.03 1.43 -14.94
C LYS A 102 5.78 1.11 -13.45
N LYS A 103 5.81 -0.16 -13.06
CA LYS A 103 5.57 -0.57 -11.66
C LYS A 103 6.61 0.05 -10.72
N GLN A 104 7.87 0.05 -11.13
CA GLN A 104 9.01 0.60 -10.40
C GLN A 104 8.93 2.12 -10.36
N GLN A 105 8.63 2.79 -11.47
CA GLN A 105 8.38 4.24 -11.49
C GLN A 105 7.26 4.63 -10.52
N CYS A 106 6.10 3.95 -10.58
CA CYS A 106 5.00 4.25 -9.68
C CYS A 106 5.38 4.04 -8.21
N TRP A 107 6.21 3.03 -7.91
CA TRP A 107 6.72 2.81 -6.56
C TRP A 107 7.65 3.94 -6.12
N LEU A 108 8.59 4.37 -6.97
CA LEU A 108 9.51 5.49 -6.67
C LEU A 108 8.74 6.77 -6.38
N LEU A 109 7.83 7.16 -7.27
CA LEU A 109 7.03 8.38 -7.10
C LEU A 109 6.16 8.35 -5.85
N LYS A 110 5.64 7.18 -5.48
CA LYS A 110 4.80 7.03 -4.29
C LYS A 110 5.59 7.19 -2.99
N ASN A 111 6.85 6.74 -2.98
CA ASN A 111 7.69 6.74 -1.78
C ASN A 111 8.78 7.83 -1.83
N ILE A 112 8.66 8.81 -2.72
CA ILE A 112 9.71 9.81 -2.97
C ILE A 112 10.06 10.65 -1.72
N PHE A 113 9.06 10.91 -0.88
CA PHE A 113 9.22 11.65 0.37
C PHE A 113 9.68 10.79 1.55
N ASP A 114 9.68 9.46 1.39
CA ASP A 114 10.01 8.54 2.49
C ASP A 114 11.52 8.30 2.57
N THR A 115 12.13 8.82 3.63
CA THR A 115 13.57 8.70 3.92
C THR A 115 14.00 7.29 4.30
N ASP A 116 13.09 6.47 4.83
CA ASP A 116 13.38 5.09 5.20
C ASP A 116 13.36 4.19 3.96
N SER A 117 12.46 4.49 3.02
CA SER A 117 12.34 3.75 1.76
C SER A 117 13.39 4.13 0.73
N ILE A 118 13.75 5.41 0.64
CA ILE A 118 14.70 5.94 -0.33
C ILE A 118 15.78 6.69 0.43
N SER A 119 17.01 6.18 0.39
CA SER A 119 18.16 6.84 1.01
C SER A 119 18.47 8.18 0.34
N ASP A 120 19.21 9.06 0.99
CA ASP A 120 19.52 10.36 0.40
C ASP A 120 20.39 10.24 -0.87
N SER A 121 21.29 9.25 -0.93
CA SER A 121 22.05 8.96 -2.15
C SER A 121 21.16 8.48 -3.30
N ASP A 122 20.17 7.63 -3.01
CA ASP A 122 19.23 7.19 -4.04
C ASP A 122 18.29 8.31 -4.45
N PHE A 123 17.96 9.22 -3.52
CA PHE A 123 17.13 10.39 -3.78
C PHE A 123 17.79 11.34 -4.77
N GLU A 124 19.10 11.58 -4.67
CA GLU A 124 19.84 12.38 -5.65
C GLU A 124 19.78 11.77 -7.06
N ILE A 125 19.90 10.44 -7.16
CA ILE A 125 19.73 9.75 -8.45
C ILE A 125 18.29 9.90 -8.95
N LEU A 126 17.32 9.79 -8.04
CA LEU A 126 15.91 9.93 -8.34
C LEU A 126 15.60 11.33 -8.87
N LEU A 127 16.15 12.40 -8.29
CA LEU A 127 15.99 13.77 -8.79
C LEU A 127 16.37 13.86 -10.27
N ASN A 128 17.53 13.33 -10.65
CA ASN A 128 17.96 13.28 -12.06
C ASN A 128 16.99 12.48 -12.94
N TYR A 129 16.47 11.36 -12.44
CA TYR A 129 15.44 10.59 -13.13
C TYR A 129 14.14 11.39 -13.34
N ILE A 130 13.72 12.18 -12.33
CA ILE A 130 12.51 13.01 -12.39
C ILE A 130 12.64 14.13 -13.42
N ILE A 131 13.83 14.71 -13.62
CA ILE A 131 14.06 15.74 -14.65
C ILE A 131 13.67 15.20 -16.04
N ASP A 132 14.09 13.96 -16.34
CA ASP A 132 13.82 13.27 -17.60
C ASP A 132 12.36 12.80 -17.76
N LEU A 133 11.55 12.83 -16.69
CA LEU A 133 10.15 12.46 -16.78
C LEU A 133 9.34 13.44 -17.61
N LYS A 134 8.40 12.88 -18.38
CA LYS A 134 7.48 13.65 -19.23
C LYS A 134 6.03 13.24 -18.97
N GLY A 135 5.12 14.20 -19.16
CA GLY A 135 3.68 13.99 -19.11
C GLY A 135 3.09 13.92 -17.69
N ALA A 136 1.96 13.24 -17.56
CA ALA A 136 1.09 13.32 -16.38
C ALA A 136 1.73 12.86 -15.06
N ALA A 137 2.74 11.99 -15.11
CA ALA A 137 3.44 11.56 -13.90
C ALA A 137 4.20 12.73 -13.25
N LYS A 138 4.88 13.55 -14.06
CA LYS A 138 5.60 14.74 -13.62
C LYS A 138 4.64 15.82 -13.12
N SER A 139 3.56 16.09 -13.87
CA SER A 139 2.55 17.08 -13.44
C SER A 139 1.94 16.73 -12.08
N ARG A 140 1.56 15.45 -11.88
CA ARG A 140 1.03 15.00 -10.59
C ARG A 140 2.05 15.13 -9.46
N LEU A 141 3.31 14.81 -9.72
CA LEU A 141 4.36 14.96 -8.72
C LEU A 141 4.53 16.42 -8.29
N ILE A 142 4.51 17.36 -9.25
CA ILE A 142 4.56 18.80 -8.96
C ILE A 142 3.38 19.22 -8.09
N GLU A 143 2.15 18.84 -8.47
CA GLU A 143 0.95 19.15 -7.68
C GLU A 143 1.06 18.62 -6.24
N GLU A 144 1.59 17.40 -6.04
CA GLU A 144 1.81 16.84 -4.71
C GLU A 144 2.89 17.60 -3.93
N CYS A 145 4.01 17.97 -4.58
CA CYS A 145 5.06 18.76 -3.92
C CYS A 145 4.55 20.14 -3.51
N GLU A 146 3.80 20.83 -4.37
CA GLU A 146 3.20 22.12 -4.05
C GLU A 146 2.23 22.02 -2.86
N LYS A 147 1.43 20.95 -2.79
CA LYS A 147 0.54 20.72 -1.64
C LYS A 147 1.33 20.53 -0.35
N VAL A 148 2.40 19.75 -0.39
CA VAL A 148 3.26 19.52 0.78
C VAL A 148 3.86 20.84 1.28
N VAL A 149 4.41 21.65 0.37
CA VAL A 149 4.99 22.96 0.72
C VAL A 149 3.93 23.90 1.29
N LYS A 150 2.78 24.05 0.63
CA LYS A 150 1.69 24.92 1.12
C LYS A 150 1.18 24.50 2.50
N LEU A 151 0.98 23.20 2.72
CA LEU A 151 0.54 22.68 4.01
C LEU A 151 1.56 22.98 5.12
N GLN A 152 2.85 22.93 4.80
CA GLN A 152 3.90 23.27 5.75
C GLN A 152 3.95 24.77 6.05
N GLU A 153 3.85 25.62 5.02
CA GLU A 153 3.79 27.08 5.17
C GLU A 153 2.58 27.50 6.02
N GLU A 154 1.40 26.97 5.72
CA GLU A 154 0.19 27.23 6.52
C GLU A 154 0.31 26.75 7.97
N LYS A 155 1.04 25.65 8.20
CA LYS A 155 1.29 25.14 9.55
C LYS A 155 2.22 26.07 10.32
N LEU A 156 3.31 26.54 9.68
CA LEU A 156 4.24 27.50 10.26
C LEU A 156 3.55 28.83 10.65
N GLU A 157 2.61 29.30 9.84
CA GLU A 157 1.82 30.50 10.14
C GLU A 157 0.84 30.31 11.31
N LYS A 158 0.26 29.11 11.47
CA LYS A 158 -0.81 28.83 12.45
C LYS A 158 -0.31 28.31 13.80
N SER A 159 0.89 27.73 13.87
CA SER A 159 1.47 27.21 15.12
C SER A 159 2.88 27.73 15.33
N ALA A 160 3.05 28.63 16.31
CA ALA A 160 4.35 28.95 16.91
C ALA A 160 4.88 27.82 17.83
N SER A 161 4.36 26.59 17.71
CA SER A 161 4.72 25.45 18.55
C SER A 161 4.69 24.14 17.76
N ASP A 162 5.88 23.54 17.69
CA ASP A 162 6.29 22.26 17.11
C ASP A 162 5.22 21.17 16.95
N GLU A 163 5.00 20.76 15.70
CA GLU A 163 4.82 19.35 15.39
C GLU A 163 5.47 19.05 14.03
N ASP A 164 6.44 18.15 14.02
CA ASP A 164 7.20 17.65 12.87
C ASP A 164 6.28 16.99 11.81
N VAL A 165 5.71 17.76 10.89
CA VAL A 165 5.65 17.22 9.53
C VAL A 165 7.11 17.09 9.13
N SER A 166 7.61 15.84 9.10
CA SER A 166 9.03 15.50 8.95
C SER A 166 9.70 16.50 8.03
N ASN A 167 10.60 17.31 8.60
CA ASN A 167 11.37 18.33 7.90
C ASN A 167 11.87 17.77 6.54
N ALA A 168 12.27 16.50 6.53
CA ALA A 168 12.71 15.80 5.33
C ALA A 168 11.67 15.74 4.20
N THR A 169 10.38 15.55 4.49
CA THR A 169 9.32 15.55 3.46
C THR A 169 9.22 16.92 2.79
N PHE A 170 9.27 17.99 3.58
CA PHE A 170 9.25 19.36 3.09
C PHE A 170 10.51 19.67 2.28
N GLU A 171 11.69 19.32 2.79
CA GLU A 171 12.97 19.53 2.09
C GLU A 171 13.03 18.77 0.76
N ARG A 172 12.56 17.52 0.72
CA ARG A 172 12.46 16.75 -0.53
C ARG A 172 11.47 17.37 -1.52
N ALA A 173 10.30 17.82 -1.06
CA ALA A 173 9.33 18.50 -1.91
C ALA A 173 9.89 19.81 -2.48
N ARG A 174 10.60 20.60 -1.66
CA ARG A 174 11.28 21.82 -2.08
C ARG A 174 12.35 21.54 -3.13
N SER A 175 13.17 20.51 -2.89
CA SER A 175 14.23 20.08 -3.81
C SER A 175 13.64 19.66 -5.17
N LEU A 176 12.53 18.91 -5.16
CA LEU A 176 11.81 18.51 -6.37
C LEU A 176 11.23 19.70 -7.14
N LEU A 177 10.64 20.68 -6.45
CA LEU A 177 10.14 21.88 -7.13
C LEU A 177 11.30 22.68 -7.74
N GLN A 178 12.42 22.81 -7.05
CA GLN A 178 13.58 23.56 -7.52
C GLN A 178 14.22 22.97 -8.79
N ILE A 179 14.17 21.65 -8.99
CA ILE A 179 14.73 21.03 -10.22
C ILE A 179 13.71 20.97 -11.37
N LEU A 180 12.42 21.12 -11.08
CA LEU A 180 11.34 20.99 -12.08
C LEU A 180 10.86 22.35 -12.63
N PHE A 181 11.24 23.45 -12.00
CA PHE A 181 10.97 24.83 -12.40
C PHE A 181 12.28 25.57 -12.65
#